data_AF-Q12X15-F1
#
_entry.id   AF-Q12X15-F1
#
_cell.length_a   1.000
_cell.length_b   1.000
_cell.length_c   1.000
_cell.angle_alpha   90.00
_cell.angle_beta   90.00
_cell.angle_gamma   90.00
#
_symmetry.space_group_name_H-M   'P 1'
#
loop_
_entity.id
_entity.type
_entity.pdbx_description
1 polymer ?
#
loop_
_entity_poly.entity_id
_entity_poly.type
_entity_poly.pdbx_seq_one_letter_code
_entity_poly.pdbx_strand_id
1 'polypeptide(L)'
;MEDVSFCYTIGYGNRSLEYLIDMVQSFNISYLMDIRSYPHSVREDFNKENLERMLPKNNIVYSHCPGLGGLRDGSYMDYTKTDEFSKYYSLLVDKIRFVNNAGSGIVLMCAEKNPKDCHRYHLSKVLESSGIKVIHLTDPGQVDLFMF
;
A
#
# COMPACT_ATOMS: atom_id res chain seq x y z
N MET A 1 -18.69 -18.58 -4.75
CA MET A 1 -18.17 -17.68 -3.72
C MET A 1 -17.59 -16.53 -4.51
N GLU A 2 -18.15 -15.33 -4.42
CA GLU A 2 -17.51 -14.18 -5.08
C GLU A 2 -16.11 -14.02 -4.45
N ASP A 3 -15.07 -14.08 -5.28
CA ASP A 3 -13.70 -13.87 -4.82
C ASP A 3 -13.59 -12.44 -4.27
N VAL A 4 -13.60 -12.32 -2.95
CA VAL A 4 -13.46 -11.03 -2.27
C VAL A 4 -12.04 -10.53 -2.52
N SER A 5 -11.90 -9.51 -3.35
CA SER A 5 -10.62 -8.83 -3.57
C SER A 5 -10.20 -8.09 -2.30
N PHE A 6 -8.92 -8.15 -1.95
CA PHE A 6 -8.40 -7.53 -0.73
C PHE A 6 -6.99 -6.97 -0.93
N CYS A 7 -6.68 -5.91 -0.19
CA CYS A 7 -5.33 -5.37 -0.09
C CYS A 7 -4.99 -4.97 1.35
N TYR A 8 -3.70 -4.89 1.60
CA TYR A 8 -3.16 -4.37 2.83
C TYR A 8 -2.69 -2.93 2.64
N THR A 9 -2.56 -2.18 3.74
CA THR A 9 -1.79 -0.92 3.73
C THR A 9 -0.76 -0.96 4.85
N ILE A 10 0.38 -0.33 4.63
CA ILE A 10 1.45 -0.24 5.64
C ILE A 10 2.11 1.14 5.57
N GLY A 11 2.62 1.58 6.71
CA GLY A 11 3.37 2.83 6.82
C GLY A 11 4.69 2.52 7.47
N TYR A 12 5.80 2.86 6.84
CA TYR A 12 7.08 2.48 7.42
C TYR A 12 7.35 3.26 8.71
N GLY A 13 6.95 4.54 8.81
CA GLY A 13 7.10 5.33 10.04
C GLY A 13 8.52 5.24 10.61
N ASN A 14 8.64 4.70 11.82
CA ASN A 14 9.93 4.45 12.50
C ASN A 14 10.38 2.97 12.50
N ARG A 15 9.70 2.07 11.75
CA ARG A 15 10.04 0.63 11.66
C ARG A 15 11.31 0.42 10.84
N SER A 16 12.19 -0.50 11.22
CA SER A 16 13.31 -0.90 10.33
C SER A 16 12.79 -1.59 9.07
N LEU A 17 13.63 -1.69 8.04
CA LEU A 17 13.24 -2.35 6.78
C LEU A 17 13.05 -3.86 7.00
N GLU A 18 13.90 -4.48 7.80
CA GLU A 18 13.80 -5.90 8.19
C GLU A 18 12.45 -6.17 8.86
N TYR A 19 12.08 -5.31 9.81
CA TYR A 19 10.80 -5.42 10.49
C TYR A 19 9.61 -5.26 9.54
N LEU A 20 9.70 -4.34 8.55
CA LEU A 20 8.67 -4.20 7.53
C LEU A 20 8.55 -5.48 6.69
N ILE A 21 9.68 -6.07 6.28
CA ILE A 21 9.73 -7.30 5.50
C ILE A 21 9.09 -8.46 6.27
N ASP A 22 9.48 -8.66 7.53
CA ASP A 22 8.92 -9.71 8.39
C ASP A 22 7.40 -9.57 8.53
N MET A 23 6.94 -8.33 8.73
CA MET A 23 5.51 -8.03 8.82
C MET A 23 4.80 -8.40 7.52
N VAL A 24 5.30 -7.96 6.36
CA VAL A 24 4.71 -8.23 5.04
C VAL A 24 4.65 -9.73 4.77
N GLN A 25 5.72 -10.47 5.06
CA GLN A 25 5.77 -11.91 4.86
C GLN A 25 4.80 -12.69 5.76
N SER A 26 4.58 -12.23 7.01
CA SER A 26 3.64 -12.88 7.94
C SER A 26 2.18 -12.91 7.46
N PHE A 27 1.82 -12.04 6.51
CA PHE A 27 0.48 -11.96 5.90
C PHE A 27 0.42 -12.55 4.48
N ASN A 28 1.42 -13.34 4.06
CA ASN A 28 1.51 -13.93 2.72
C ASN A 28 1.44 -12.87 1.59
N ILE A 29 2.07 -11.72 1.82
CA ILE A 29 2.13 -10.61 0.87
C ILE A 29 3.41 -10.74 0.04
N SER A 30 3.26 -10.84 -1.28
CA SER A 30 4.39 -10.92 -2.22
C SER A 30 4.56 -9.65 -3.07
N TYR A 31 3.67 -8.65 -2.90
CA TYR A 31 3.70 -7.43 -3.70
C TYR A 31 3.58 -6.19 -2.82
N LEU A 32 4.55 -5.28 -2.92
CA LEU A 32 4.53 -3.97 -2.27
C LEU A 32 4.43 -2.88 -3.35
N MET A 33 3.32 -2.14 -3.34
CA MET A 33 3.14 -0.95 -4.14
C MET A 33 3.39 0.29 -3.29
N ASP A 34 4.46 1.00 -3.61
CA ASP A 34 4.77 2.29 -3.02
C ASP A 34 3.89 3.37 -3.65
N ILE A 35 2.99 3.94 -2.86
CA ILE A 35 2.05 4.97 -3.31
C ILE A 35 2.55 6.37 -2.97
N ARG A 36 3.79 6.56 -2.52
CA ARG A 36 4.33 7.90 -2.27
C ARG A 36 4.46 8.68 -3.58
N SER A 37 4.13 9.98 -3.59
CA SER A 37 4.40 10.84 -4.76
C SER A 37 5.90 10.86 -5.10
N TYR A 38 6.74 10.97 -4.06
CA TYR A 38 8.20 10.93 -4.16
C TYR A 38 8.75 9.88 -3.19
N PRO A 39 9.31 8.76 -3.68
CA PRO A 39 9.78 7.66 -2.85
C PRO A 39 11.21 7.92 -2.31
N HIS A 40 11.47 9.14 -1.87
CA HIS A 40 12.70 9.56 -1.20
C HIS A 40 12.42 9.78 0.30
N SER A 41 13.33 9.34 1.14
CA SER A 41 13.19 9.28 2.59
C SER A 41 14.51 9.66 3.25
N VAL A 42 14.45 10.38 4.37
CA VAL A 42 15.62 10.62 5.24
C VAL A 42 16.17 9.30 5.80
N ARG A 43 15.30 8.30 5.91
CA ARG A 43 15.68 6.93 6.24
C ARG A 43 16.05 6.22 4.96
N GLU A 44 17.35 6.10 4.70
CA GLU A 44 17.90 5.62 3.44
C GLU A 44 17.33 4.24 3.04
N ASP A 45 17.10 3.34 4.00
CA ASP A 45 16.53 2.01 3.72
C ASP A 45 15.18 2.05 2.98
N PHE A 46 14.44 3.16 3.12
CA PHE A 46 13.15 3.39 2.47
C PHE A 46 13.23 4.29 1.24
N ASN A 47 14.43 4.58 0.75
CA ASN A 47 14.62 5.14 -0.59
C ASN A 47 14.28 4.08 -1.63
N LYS A 48 13.69 4.52 -2.74
CA LYS A 48 13.29 3.67 -3.86
C LYS A 48 14.38 2.69 -4.27
N GLU A 49 15.62 3.15 -4.43
CA GLU A 49 16.75 2.35 -4.90
C GLU A 49 17.11 1.23 -3.93
N ASN A 50 16.91 1.45 -2.63
CA ASN A 50 17.14 0.45 -1.60
C ASN A 50 15.97 -0.55 -1.53
N LEU A 51 14.72 -0.08 -1.64
CA LEU A 51 13.54 -0.95 -1.71
C LEU A 51 13.56 -1.86 -2.95
N GLU A 52 13.89 -1.32 -4.12
CA GLU A 52 14.08 -2.07 -5.37
C GLU A 52 15.16 -3.16 -5.26
N ARG A 53 16.20 -2.92 -4.44
CA ARG A 53 17.29 -3.88 -4.23
C ARG A 53 16.97 -4.92 -3.17
N MET A 54 16.28 -4.53 -2.10
CA MET A 54 16.14 -5.36 -0.89
C MET A 54 14.87 -6.19 -0.88
N LEU A 55 13.75 -5.68 -1.40
CA LEU A 55 12.48 -6.42 -1.39
C LEU A 55 12.51 -7.69 -2.27
N PRO A 56 13.09 -7.68 -3.49
CA PRO A 56 13.16 -8.89 -4.31
C PRO A 56 14.00 -10.01 -3.68
N LYS A 57 15.03 -9.67 -2.90
CA LYS A 57 15.83 -10.65 -2.13
C LYS A 57 15.01 -11.40 -1.08
N ASN A 58 13.85 -10.84 -0.73
CA ASN A 58 12.91 -11.38 0.25
C ASN A 58 11.60 -11.86 -0.40
N ASN A 59 11.63 -12.14 -1.72
CA ASN A 59 10.48 -12.58 -2.52
C ASN A 59 9.30 -11.59 -2.53
N ILE A 60 9.58 -10.30 -2.35
CA ILE A 60 8.59 -9.23 -2.42
C ILE A 60 8.85 -8.41 -3.69
N VAL A 61 7.90 -8.39 -4.61
CA VAL A 61 7.94 -7.53 -5.79
C VAL A 61 7.68 -6.09 -5.36
N TYR A 62 8.55 -5.17 -5.78
CA TYR A 62 8.39 -3.75 -5.57
C TYR A 62 7.85 -3.07 -6.83
N SER A 63 6.94 -2.11 -6.66
CA SER A 63 6.56 -1.16 -7.70
C SER A 63 6.28 0.21 -7.07
N HIS A 64 6.41 1.26 -7.88
CA HIS A 64 6.11 2.63 -7.48
C HIS A 64 4.96 3.18 -8.32
N CYS A 65 3.93 3.70 -7.66
CA CYS A 65 2.74 4.27 -8.28
C CYS A 65 2.54 5.72 -7.80
N PRO A 66 3.32 6.69 -8.33
CA PRO A 66 3.24 8.10 -7.89
C PRO A 66 1.88 8.74 -8.17
N GLY A 67 1.13 8.20 -9.15
CA GLY A 67 -0.21 8.65 -9.47
C GLY A 67 -1.19 8.52 -8.30
N LEU A 68 -0.99 7.60 -7.36
CA LEU A 68 -1.83 7.51 -6.17
C LEU A 68 -1.32 8.32 -4.97
N GLY A 69 -0.25 9.09 -5.17
CA GLY A 69 0.42 9.83 -4.11
C GLY A 69 -0.33 11.04 -3.58
N GLY A 70 -0.19 11.24 -2.28
CA GLY A 70 -0.86 12.30 -1.52
C GLY A 70 -0.21 13.67 -1.54
N LEU A 71 1.06 13.80 -1.91
CA LEU A 71 1.70 15.12 -2.03
C LEU A 71 1.26 15.75 -3.34
N ARG A 72 0.34 16.71 -3.25
CA ARG A 72 -0.30 17.41 -4.38
C ARG A 72 -0.69 18.83 -3.98
N ASP A 73 -0.86 19.69 -4.99
CA ASP A 73 -1.46 21.01 -4.79
C ASP A 73 -2.97 20.85 -4.58
N GLY A 74 -3.45 21.18 -3.38
CA GLY A 74 -4.87 21.05 -3.00
C GLY A 74 -5.19 19.76 -2.23
N SER A 75 -6.49 19.44 -2.10
CA SER A 75 -6.94 18.30 -1.30
C SER A 75 -6.84 16.98 -2.07
N TYR A 76 -6.42 15.91 -1.40
CA TYR A 76 -6.43 14.57 -2.01
C TYR A 76 -7.85 14.12 -2.39
N MET A 77 -8.88 14.58 -1.66
CA MET A 77 -10.29 14.28 -1.96
C MET A 77 -10.78 14.92 -3.25
N ASP A 78 -10.22 16.06 -3.66
CA ASP A 78 -10.52 16.64 -4.97
C ASP A 78 -9.75 15.90 -6.05
N TYR A 79 -8.51 15.48 -5.74
CA TYR A 79 -7.74 14.63 -6.64
C TYR A 79 -8.46 13.31 -6.96
N THR A 80 -9.15 12.67 -6.01
CA THR A 80 -9.87 11.42 -6.25
C THR A 80 -11.00 11.53 -7.28
N LYS A 81 -11.41 12.76 -7.65
CA LYS A 81 -12.44 13.04 -8.65
C LYS A 81 -11.87 13.27 -10.05
N THR A 82 -10.55 13.18 -10.23
CA THR A 82 -9.88 13.46 -11.51
C THR A 82 -9.77 12.21 -12.39
N ASP A 83 -9.64 12.41 -13.70
CA ASP A 83 -9.36 11.34 -14.66
C ASP A 83 -7.99 10.67 -14.40
N GLU A 84 -7.02 11.47 -13.96
CA GLU A 84 -5.69 10.97 -13.59
C GLU A 84 -5.80 9.95 -12.44
N PHE A 85 -6.50 10.29 -11.36
CA PHE A 85 -6.75 9.36 -10.27
C PHE A 85 -7.47 8.11 -10.76
N SER A 86 -8.53 8.28 -11.55
CA SER A 86 -9.34 7.17 -12.08
C SER A 86 -8.48 6.18 -12.88
N LYS A 87 -7.55 6.67 -13.69
CA LYS A 87 -6.59 5.84 -14.44
C LYS A 87 -5.71 5.01 -13.51
N TYR A 88 -5.03 5.64 -12.55
CA TYR A 88 -4.14 4.92 -11.64
C TYR A 88 -4.89 4.00 -10.68
N TYR A 89 -6.09 4.40 -10.27
CA TYR A 89 -6.99 3.61 -9.46
C TYR A 89 -7.41 2.32 -10.18
N SER A 90 -7.80 2.39 -11.45
CA SER A 90 -8.12 1.20 -12.24
C SER A 90 -6.93 0.23 -12.30
N LEU A 91 -5.72 0.74 -12.54
CA LEU A 91 -4.51 -0.08 -12.56
C LEU A 91 -4.22 -0.76 -11.20
N LEU A 92 -4.49 -0.05 -10.10
CA LEU A 92 -4.38 -0.61 -8.76
C LEU A 92 -5.40 -1.74 -8.55
N VAL A 93 -6.67 -1.53 -8.90
CA VAL A 93 -7.73 -2.54 -8.77
C VAL A 93 -7.39 -3.81 -9.57
N ASP A 94 -6.94 -3.65 -10.81
CA ASP A 94 -6.51 -4.78 -11.66
C ASP A 94 -5.30 -5.51 -11.06
N LYS A 95 -4.35 -4.76 -10.48
CA LYS A 95 -3.20 -5.35 -9.80
C LYS A 95 -3.61 -6.13 -8.55
N ILE A 96 -4.52 -5.59 -7.73
CA ILE A 96 -5.05 -6.26 -6.55
C ILE A 96 -5.65 -7.61 -6.94
N ARG A 97 -6.57 -7.61 -7.91
CA ARG A 97 -7.20 -8.83 -8.42
C ARG A 97 -6.20 -9.84 -8.95
N PHE A 98 -5.23 -9.37 -9.76
CA PHE A 98 -4.18 -10.23 -10.29
C PHE A 98 -3.38 -10.93 -9.19
N VAL A 99 -2.94 -10.19 -8.16
CA VAL A 99 -2.15 -10.74 -7.05
C VAL A 99 -3.00 -11.67 -6.18
N ASN A 100 -4.25 -11.32 -5.90
CA ASN A 100 -5.16 -12.19 -5.14
C ASN A 100 -5.46 -13.50 -5.88
N ASN A 101 -5.69 -13.46 -7.19
CA ASN A 101 -5.92 -14.65 -8.01
C ASN A 101 -4.68 -15.58 -8.07
N ALA A 102 -3.49 -15.02 -7.87
CA ALA A 102 -2.25 -15.79 -7.74
C ALA A 102 -2.04 -16.38 -6.32
N GLY A 103 -2.99 -16.20 -5.40
CA GLY A 103 -2.94 -16.74 -4.04
C GLY A 103 -2.09 -15.92 -3.07
N SER A 104 -1.85 -14.63 -3.35
CA SER A 104 -1.03 -13.76 -2.51
C SER A 104 -1.70 -12.42 -2.21
N GLY A 105 -1.13 -11.68 -1.25
CA GLY A 105 -1.54 -10.32 -0.90
C GLY A 105 -0.70 -9.24 -1.58
N ILE A 106 -1.30 -8.06 -1.72
CA ILE A 106 -0.63 -6.81 -2.07
C ILE A 106 -0.73 -5.81 -0.91
N VAL A 107 0.35 -5.08 -0.64
CA VAL A 107 0.37 -4.00 0.35
C VAL A 107 0.66 -2.65 -0.29
N LEU A 108 -0.12 -1.64 0.09
CA LEU A 108 0.08 -0.25 -0.31
C LEU A 108 0.89 0.48 0.75
N MET A 109 2.09 0.93 0.40
CA MET A 109 3.03 1.53 1.34
C MET A 109 3.03 3.06 1.25
N CYS A 110 3.02 3.71 2.42
CA CYS A 110 3.27 5.14 2.57
C CYS A 110 4.32 5.42 3.67
N ALA A 111 4.64 6.70 3.90
CA ALA A 111 5.61 7.13 4.91
C ALA A 111 5.01 7.17 6.33
N GLU A 112 3.80 7.68 6.46
CA GLU A 112 3.17 7.95 7.76
C GLU A 112 2.78 6.65 8.47
N LYS A 113 3.05 6.59 9.79
CA LYS A 113 2.70 5.42 10.60
C LYS A 113 1.19 5.26 10.77
N ASN A 114 0.45 6.34 11.03
CA ASN A 114 -0.99 6.34 11.29
C ASN A 114 -1.77 6.58 9.99
N PRO A 115 -2.71 5.70 9.59
CA PRO A 115 -3.51 5.95 8.39
C PRO A 115 -4.41 7.18 8.51
N LYS A 116 -4.92 7.51 9.70
CA LYS A 116 -5.86 8.63 9.91
C LYS A 116 -5.26 10.00 9.54
N ASP A 117 -3.94 10.09 9.51
CA ASP A 117 -3.19 11.32 9.19
C ASP A 117 -2.59 11.29 7.77
N CYS A 118 -3.03 10.34 6.93
CA CYS A 118 -2.38 10.04 5.65
C CYS A 118 -3.38 9.85 4.49
N HIS A 119 -2.97 10.22 3.27
CA HIS A 119 -3.77 10.05 2.05
C HIS A 119 -4.23 8.61 1.80
N ARG A 120 -3.47 7.62 2.30
CA ARG A 120 -3.83 6.21 2.18
C ARG A 120 -5.17 5.86 2.85
N TYR A 121 -5.64 6.65 3.82
CA TYR A 121 -6.98 6.48 4.40
C TYR A 121 -8.07 6.90 3.41
N HIS A 122 -7.88 8.00 2.68
CA HIS A 122 -8.82 8.36 1.63
C HIS A 122 -8.81 7.33 0.50
N LEU A 123 -7.63 6.85 0.09
CA LEU A 123 -7.53 5.77 -0.89
C LEU A 123 -8.21 4.49 -0.39
N SER A 124 -8.06 4.12 0.88
CA SER A 124 -8.74 2.94 1.42
C SER A 124 -10.26 3.08 1.40
N LYS A 125 -10.81 4.27 1.67
CA LYS A 125 -12.25 4.52 1.54
C LYS A 125 -12.78 4.36 0.12
N VAL A 126 -11.99 4.76 -0.88
CA VAL A 126 -12.36 4.55 -2.30
C VAL A 126 -12.30 3.06 -2.69
N LEU A 127 -11.30 2.33 -2.19
CA LEU A 127 -11.20 0.87 -2.38
C LEU A 127 -12.36 0.12 -1.73
N GLU A 128 -12.67 0.45 -0.47
CA GLU A 128 -13.79 -0.12 0.28
C GLU A 128 -15.13 0.12 -0.41
N SER A 129 -15.38 1.34 -0.91
CA SER A 129 -16.62 1.65 -1.64
C SER A 129 -16.73 0.91 -2.98
N SER A 130 -15.61 0.41 -3.51
CA SER A 130 -15.55 -0.41 -4.72
C SER A 130 -15.58 -1.92 -4.43
N GLY A 131 -15.85 -2.31 -3.17
CA GLY A 131 -15.96 -3.71 -2.75
C GLY A 131 -14.62 -4.40 -2.48
N ILE A 132 -13.51 -3.67 -2.44
CA ILE A 132 -12.21 -4.23 -2.06
C ILE A 132 -12.05 -4.13 -0.55
N LYS A 133 -11.77 -5.26 0.10
CA LYS A 133 -11.47 -5.29 1.53
C LYS A 133 -10.09 -4.69 1.78
N VAL A 134 -10.01 -3.68 2.66
CA VAL A 134 -8.73 -3.06 3.04
C VAL A 134 -8.37 -3.45 4.48
N ILE A 135 -7.13 -3.88 4.67
CA ILE A 135 -6.56 -4.23 5.98
C ILE A 135 -5.37 -3.33 6.26
N HIS A 136 -5.40 -2.54 7.34
CA HIS A 136 -4.25 -1.73 7.71
C HIS A 136 -3.34 -2.48 8.68
N LEU A 137 -2.08 -2.62 8.31
CA LEU A 137 -1.03 -3.25 9.12
C LEU A 137 -0.46 -2.22 10.09
N THR A 138 -0.95 -2.19 11.33
CA THR A 138 -0.49 -1.24 12.35
C THR A 138 0.42 -1.84 13.40
N ASP A 139 0.26 -3.11 13.74
CA ASP A 139 0.98 -3.73 14.86
C ASP A 139 1.43 -5.17 14.55
N PRO A 140 2.55 -5.63 15.14
CA PRO A 140 3.04 -7.00 14.96
C PRO A 140 2.04 -8.01 15.52
N GLY A 141 1.80 -9.10 14.79
CA GLY A 141 0.89 -10.15 15.24
C GLY A 141 -0.57 -9.71 15.32
N GLN A 142 -0.95 -8.64 14.61
CA GLN A 142 -2.33 -8.17 14.51
C GLN A 142 -3.23 -9.32 14.01
N VAL A 143 -3.93 -9.94 14.97
CA VAL A 143 -4.90 -11.02 14.75
C VAL A 143 -6.27 -10.47 14.34
N ASP A 144 -6.54 -9.20 14.64
CA ASP A 144 -7.82 -8.57 14.35
C ASP A 144 -7.75 -7.71 13.09
N LEU A 145 -8.37 -8.24 12.03
CA LEU A 145 -8.43 -7.67 10.69
C LEU A 145 -9.47 -6.53 10.56
N PHE A 146 -10.14 -6.13 11.65
CA PHE A 146 -11.45 -5.45 11.57
C PHE A 146 -11.72 -4.28 12.53
N MET A 147 -10.74 -3.70 13.23
CA MET A 147 -11.02 -2.52 14.09
C MET A 147 -10.24 -1.26 13.66
N PHE A 148 -10.98 -0.24 13.18
CA PHE A 148 -10.56 1.17 13.09
C PHE A 148 -11.65 2.12 13.56
#